data_AF-A0A953BJZ6-F1
#
_entry.id   AF-A0A953BJZ6-F1
#
_cell.length_a   1.000
_cell.length_b   1.000
_cell.length_c   1.000
_cell.angle_alpha   90.00
_cell.angle_beta   90.00
_cell.angle_gamma   90.00
#
_symmetry.space_group_name_H-M   'P 1'
#
loop_
_entity.id
_entity.type
_entity.pdbx_description
1 polymer ?
#
loop_
_entity_poly.entity_id
_entity_poly.type
_entity_poly.pdbx_seq_one_letter_code
_entity_poly.pdbx_strand_id
1 'polypeptide(L)'
;MSTVPNSGSTPPQRPASPGAPVTPGQPLRPGVPPSLQTPRPQPFTRAPKPLPLKPRRVRGGIKITSAEQASLWSESWAAQRWVRIIEQAAPGKRAVDGLEYASLGQTKTLIVEPASLVASVQGRAERPYQAKLHIEPLSAEQWEKVVGVMTDQAVYAAKLLAGDLPSNIEDVFVPLGLKLFPTEASEVTFSCTCADFQADDRARNAKKAAGEAPGPVLWCKHGACAAYLLAQRLSGDPFVMFKLRGLDGQELLERLRHSRAIANSSKTNPSVYAGRVPGVSDAGQVEFEATRDFWELPAGVQELEAPIEPPPVSHPLLRRLGPSPLTGAAKSGGDAPSAFPLVGLLASCYEVISEAAIREERGQPLSAAADQSGEQP
;
A
#
# COMPACT_ATOMS: atom_id res chain seq x y z
N MET A 1 -11.79 -25.22 -47.16
CA MET A 1 -10.77 -26.30 -47.13
C MET A 1 -9.78 -25.90 -46.03
N SER A 2 -9.63 -26.55 -44.89
CA SER A 2 -10.26 -27.73 -44.31
C SER A 2 -10.21 -27.55 -42.80
N THR A 3 -11.33 -27.82 -42.14
CA THR A 3 -11.49 -28.01 -40.70
C THR A 3 -10.81 -29.32 -40.28
N VAL A 4 -9.99 -29.29 -39.25
CA VAL A 4 -9.49 -30.49 -38.55
C VAL A 4 -9.86 -30.34 -37.06
N PRO A 5 -10.67 -31.23 -36.49
CA PRO A 5 -11.06 -31.14 -35.08
C PRO A 5 -10.05 -31.88 -34.18
N ASN A 6 -9.73 -31.25 -33.05
CA ASN A 6 -8.85 -31.78 -32.01
C ASN A 6 -9.63 -32.78 -31.15
N SER A 7 -9.16 -34.03 -31.12
CA SER A 7 -9.82 -35.18 -30.51
C SER A 7 -9.32 -35.38 -29.07
N GLY A 8 -10.26 -35.58 -28.13
CA GLY A 8 -9.99 -35.73 -26.71
C GLY A 8 -9.12 -36.94 -26.36
N SER A 9 -8.07 -36.68 -25.60
CA SER A 9 -7.14 -37.67 -25.05
C SER A 9 -7.83 -38.46 -23.93
N THR A 10 -8.17 -39.71 -24.22
CA THR A 10 -8.66 -40.71 -23.25
C THR A 10 -7.45 -41.42 -22.62
N PRO A 11 -7.39 -41.66 -21.30
CA PRO A 11 -6.26 -42.36 -20.69
C PRO A 11 -6.25 -43.85 -21.10
N PRO A 12 -5.05 -44.48 -21.21
CA PRO A 12 -4.91 -45.82 -21.76
C PRO A 12 -5.49 -46.89 -20.82
N GLN A 13 -6.32 -47.76 -21.39
CA GLN A 13 -6.83 -48.96 -20.73
C GLN A 13 -5.70 -49.97 -20.54
N ARG A 14 -5.65 -50.56 -19.34
CA ARG A 14 -4.69 -51.60 -18.95
C ARG A 14 -5.00 -52.90 -19.71
N PRO A 15 -4.01 -53.61 -20.28
CA PRO A 15 -4.26 -54.89 -20.92
C PRO A 15 -4.69 -55.95 -19.89
N ALA A 16 -5.66 -56.77 -20.28
CA ALA A 16 -6.18 -57.88 -19.50
C ALA A 16 -5.09 -58.95 -19.27
N SER A 17 -4.96 -59.41 -18.02
CA SER A 17 -4.09 -60.53 -17.65
C SER A 17 -4.58 -61.84 -18.28
N PRO A 18 -3.68 -62.74 -18.72
CA PRO A 18 -4.08 -64.05 -19.22
C PRO A 18 -4.59 -64.94 -18.09
N GLY A 19 -5.65 -65.69 -18.39
CA GLY A 19 -6.35 -66.59 -17.46
C GLY A 19 -5.44 -67.69 -16.92
N ALA A 20 -5.55 -67.93 -15.61
CA ALA A 20 -4.94 -69.08 -14.95
C ALA A 20 -5.65 -70.39 -15.38
N PRO A 21 -4.93 -71.52 -15.45
CA PRO A 21 -5.51 -72.81 -15.83
C PRO A 21 -6.49 -73.32 -14.76
N VAL A 22 -7.62 -73.84 -15.22
CA VAL A 22 -8.67 -74.44 -14.40
C VAL A 22 -8.24 -75.85 -13.98
N THR A 23 -7.96 -76.03 -12.69
CA THR A 23 -7.77 -77.35 -12.09
C THR A 23 -9.14 -78.01 -11.85
N PRO A 24 -9.43 -79.23 -12.34
CA PRO A 24 -10.68 -79.91 -12.03
C PRO A 24 -10.56 -80.61 -10.66
N GLY A 25 -11.58 -80.42 -9.81
CA GLY A 25 -11.78 -81.25 -8.63
C GLY A 25 -11.43 -80.59 -7.30
N GLN A 26 -12.28 -79.66 -6.85
CA GLN A 26 -12.52 -79.50 -5.42
C GLN A 26 -13.98 -79.83 -5.11
N PRO A 27 -14.28 -80.65 -4.10
CA PRO A 27 -15.64 -80.86 -3.66
C PRO A 27 -16.21 -79.54 -3.14
N LEU A 28 -17.38 -79.16 -3.65
CA LEU A 28 -18.16 -78.02 -3.19
C LEU A 28 -18.37 -78.16 -1.68
N ARG A 29 -17.70 -77.30 -0.90
CA ARG A 29 -18.04 -77.16 0.52
C ARG A 29 -19.50 -76.73 0.62
N PRO A 30 -20.33 -77.36 1.48
CA PRO A 30 -21.70 -76.89 1.71
C PRO A 30 -21.66 -75.42 2.11
N GLY A 31 -22.34 -74.58 1.34
CA GLY A 31 -22.49 -73.16 1.65
C GLY A 31 -23.13 -73.01 3.01
N VAL A 32 -22.51 -72.22 3.89
CA VAL A 32 -23.08 -71.88 5.18
C VAL A 32 -24.45 -71.20 4.92
N PRO A 33 -25.55 -71.68 5.53
CA PRO A 33 -26.86 -71.09 5.33
C PRO A 33 -26.81 -69.60 5.72
N PRO A 34 -27.55 -68.70 5.03
CA PRO A 34 -27.48 -67.26 5.23
C PRO A 34 -27.79 -66.82 6.68
N SER A 35 -28.45 -67.66 7.46
CA SER A 35 -28.73 -67.51 8.89
C SER A 35 -27.50 -67.61 9.81
N LEU A 36 -26.34 -68.03 9.31
CA LEU A 36 -25.06 -68.10 10.06
C LEU A 36 -24.01 -67.09 9.56
N GLN A 37 -24.37 -66.18 8.64
CA GLN A 37 -23.50 -65.06 8.28
C GLN A 37 -23.59 -64.01 9.38
N THR A 38 -22.60 -63.99 10.27
CA THR A 38 -22.46 -62.89 11.22
C THR A 38 -22.30 -61.59 10.45
N PRO A 39 -23.07 -60.53 10.77
CA PRO A 39 -22.93 -59.26 10.09
C PRO A 39 -21.48 -58.80 10.25
N ARG A 40 -20.83 -58.49 9.13
CA ARG A 40 -19.47 -57.95 9.13
C ARG A 40 -19.45 -56.76 10.10
N PRO A 41 -18.62 -56.76 11.16
CA PRO A 41 -18.62 -55.69 12.13
C PRO A 41 -18.36 -54.40 11.37
N GLN A 42 -19.33 -53.48 11.40
CA GLN A 42 -19.14 -52.17 10.82
C GLN A 42 -17.95 -51.53 11.57
N PRO A 43 -16.94 -51.02 10.87
CA PRO A 43 -15.83 -50.35 11.54
C PRO A 43 -16.43 -49.26 12.44
N PHE A 44 -16.05 -49.23 13.71
CA PHE A 44 -16.47 -48.21 14.66
C PHE A 44 -15.93 -46.85 14.19
N THR A 45 -16.63 -46.21 13.25
CA THR A 45 -16.35 -44.82 12.87
C THR A 45 -16.80 -43.99 14.06
N ARG A 46 -15.84 -43.52 14.86
CA ARG A 46 -16.12 -42.55 15.94
C ARG A 46 -16.95 -41.41 15.35
N ALA A 47 -18.13 -41.18 15.93
CA ALA A 47 -18.94 -40.02 15.58
C ALA A 47 -18.07 -38.76 15.68
N PRO A 48 -18.12 -37.85 14.69
CA PRO A 48 -17.31 -36.64 14.72
C PRO A 48 -17.64 -35.83 15.98
N LYS A 49 -16.60 -35.41 16.70
CA LYS A 49 -16.75 -34.63 17.93
C LYS A 49 -17.54 -33.34 17.62
N PRO A 50 -18.55 -32.97 18.41
CA PRO A 50 -19.33 -31.76 18.16
C PRO A 50 -18.43 -30.53 18.16
N LEU A 51 -18.75 -29.56 17.29
CA LEU A 51 -18.02 -28.30 17.21
C LEU A 51 -18.17 -27.51 18.52
N PRO A 52 -17.11 -26.84 18.99
CA PRO A 52 -17.19 -25.99 20.18
C PRO A 52 -18.12 -24.80 19.95
N LEU A 53 -18.74 -24.30 21.03
CA LEU A 53 -19.63 -23.13 20.99
C LEU A 53 -18.89 -21.85 20.54
N LYS A 54 -17.65 -21.68 21.02
CA LYS A 54 -16.76 -20.54 20.69
C LYS A 54 -15.72 -20.95 19.65
N PRO A 55 -15.23 -20.01 18.82
CA PRO A 55 -14.10 -20.28 17.93
C PRO A 55 -12.88 -20.72 18.74
N ARG A 56 -12.05 -21.57 18.13
CA ARG A 56 -10.81 -22.03 18.74
C ARG A 56 -9.82 -20.87 18.77
N ARG A 57 -9.16 -20.63 19.91
CA ARG A 57 -8.20 -19.53 20.03
C ARG A 57 -6.94 -19.79 19.19
N VAL A 58 -6.45 -18.75 18.54
CA VAL A 58 -5.15 -18.72 17.87
C VAL A 58 -4.14 -18.04 18.81
N ARG A 59 -2.96 -18.64 18.98
CA ARG A 59 -1.84 -17.99 19.67
C ARG A 59 -1.09 -17.11 18.67
N GLY A 60 -0.88 -15.83 19.01
CA GLY A 60 -0.15 -14.89 18.16
C GLY A 60 -0.83 -14.59 16.83
N GLY A 61 -2.15 -14.72 16.74
CA GLY A 61 -2.86 -14.40 15.51
C GLY A 61 -2.85 -12.90 15.21
N ILE A 62 -2.94 -12.58 13.93
CA ILE A 62 -2.97 -11.21 13.41
C ILE A 62 -4.28 -10.56 13.87
N LYS A 63 -4.18 -9.42 14.53
CA LYS A 63 -5.31 -8.70 15.13
C LYS A 63 -5.30 -7.21 14.79
N ILE A 64 -6.47 -6.60 14.89
CA ILE A 64 -6.65 -5.15 14.85
C ILE A 64 -6.83 -4.66 16.30
N THR A 65 -6.04 -3.69 16.72
CA THR A 65 -6.20 -3.03 18.02
C THR A 65 -7.35 -2.02 17.98
N SER A 66 -7.85 -1.59 19.14
CA SER A 66 -8.94 -0.61 19.20
C SER A 66 -8.57 0.75 18.56
N ALA A 67 -7.30 1.16 18.65
CA ALA A 67 -6.82 2.40 18.02
C ALA A 67 -6.79 2.27 16.49
N GLU A 68 -6.24 1.17 15.97
CA GLU A 68 -6.24 0.89 14.53
C GLU A 68 -7.65 0.69 13.98
N GLN A 69 -8.57 0.18 14.80
CA GLN A 69 -9.96 0.04 14.42
C GLN A 69 -10.61 1.42 14.23
N ALA A 70 -10.35 2.39 15.12
CA ALA A 70 -10.86 3.76 14.95
C ALA A 70 -10.33 4.41 13.65
N SER A 71 -9.03 4.23 13.35
CA SER A 71 -8.40 4.84 12.17
C SER A 71 -9.00 4.38 10.83
N LEU A 72 -9.62 3.18 10.78
CA LEU A 72 -10.32 2.68 9.58
C LEU A 72 -11.43 3.61 9.10
N TRP A 73 -12.08 4.32 10.03
CA TRP A 73 -13.19 5.23 9.71
C TRP A 73 -12.81 6.70 9.80
N SER A 74 -11.76 7.09 10.50
CA SER A 74 -11.46 8.51 10.76
C SER A 74 -10.23 9.08 10.05
N GLU A 75 -9.19 8.28 9.81
CA GLU A 75 -7.86 8.81 9.45
C GLU A 75 -7.43 8.48 8.02
N SER A 76 -7.73 7.28 7.53
CA SER A 76 -7.31 6.84 6.19
C SER A 76 -8.48 6.80 5.21
N TRP A 77 -8.45 7.68 4.21
CA TRP A 77 -9.42 7.67 3.12
C TRP A 77 -9.39 6.35 2.33
N ALA A 78 -8.20 5.73 2.19
CA ALA A 78 -8.03 4.45 1.50
C ALA A 78 -8.70 3.31 2.28
N ALA A 79 -8.52 3.30 3.61
CA ALA A 79 -9.20 2.34 4.49
C ALA A 79 -10.73 2.55 4.44
N GLN A 80 -11.22 3.79 4.54
CA GLN A 80 -12.65 4.12 4.46
C GLN A 80 -13.27 3.62 3.14
N ARG A 81 -12.58 3.83 2.00
CA ARG A 81 -13.06 3.37 0.69
C ARG A 81 -13.18 1.85 0.63
N TRP A 82 -12.21 1.14 1.23
CA TRP A 82 -12.26 -0.31 1.33
C TRP A 82 -13.34 -0.81 2.30
N VAL A 83 -13.56 -0.13 3.43
CA VAL A 83 -14.62 -0.48 4.39
C VAL A 83 -16.01 -0.41 3.75
N ARG A 84 -16.26 0.54 2.85
CA ARG A 84 -17.53 0.60 2.09
C ARG A 84 -17.76 -0.68 1.26
N ILE A 85 -16.70 -1.28 0.71
CA ILE A 85 -16.81 -2.56 0.00
C ILE A 85 -17.19 -3.69 0.96
N ILE A 86 -16.64 -3.70 2.18
CA ILE A 86 -16.99 -4.68 3.21
C ILE A 86 -18.47 -4.57 3.58
N GLU A 87 -18.98 -3.35 3.76
CA GLU A 87 -20.38 -3.10 4.12
C GLU A 87 -21.35 -3.58 3.03
N GLN A 88 -20.99 -3.41 1.75
CA GLN A 88 -21.75 -3.93 0.61
C GLN A 88 -21.68 -5.47 0.51
N ALA A 89 -20.49 -6.04 0.71
CA ALA A 89 -20.25 -7.47 0.47
C ALA A 89 -20.67 -8.37 1.65
N ALA A 90 -20.63 -7.87 2.88
CA ALA A 90 -20.87 -8.61 4.12
C ALA A 90 -21.95 -7.94 5.00
N PRO A 91 -23.19 -7.76 4.53
CA PRO A 91 -24.18 -6.96 5.24
C PRO A 91 -24.56 -7.55 6.62
N GLY A 92 -24.88 -6.64 7.54
CA GLY A 92 -25.41 -6.96 8.87
C GLY A 92 -24.42 -7.73 9.75
N LYS A 93 -24.88 -8.86 10.30
CA LYS A 93 -24.11 -9.64 11.28
C LYS A 93 -22.76 -10.14 10.75
N ARG A 94 -22.62 -10.32 9.43
CA ARG A 94 -21.39 -10.86 8.81
C ARG A 94 -20.20 -9.90 8.97
N ALA A 95 -20.44 -8.61 8.77
CA ALA A 95 -19.45 -7.56 9.03
C ALA A 95 -19.08 -7.49 10.52
N VAL A 96 -20.07 -7.49 11.41
CA VAL A 96 -19.85 -7.43 12.87
C VAL A 96 -19.04 -8.63 13.37
N ASP A 97 -19.45 -9.85 13.02
CA ASP A 97 -18.73 -11.08 13.38
C ASP A 97 -17.31 -11.09 12.76
N GLY A 98 -17.16 -10.57 11.54
CA GLY A 98 -15.85 -10.49 10.87
C GLY A 98 -14.89 -9.54 11.56
N LEU A 99 -15.38 -8.37 11.96
CA LEU A 99 -14.63 -7.38 12.73
C LEU A 99 -14.25 -7.94 14.11
N GLU A 100 -15.16 -8.62 14.79
CA GLU A 100 -14.88 -9.29 16.06
C GLU A 100 -13.75 -10.34 15.90
N TYR A 101 -13.78 -11.15 14.84
CA TYR A 101 -12.73 -12.13 14.56
C TYR A 101 -11.38 -11.46 14.29
N ALA A 102 -11.38 -10.32 13.60
CA ALA A 102 -10.17 -9.53 13.37
C ALA A 102 -9.63 -8.94 14.69
N SER A 103 -10.49 -8.40 15.56
CA SER A 103 -10.07 -7.87 16.87
C SER A 103 -9.58 -8.96 17.83
N LEU A 104 -10.19 -10.16 17.79
CA LEU A 104 -9.80 -11.31 18.62
C LEU A 104 -8.51 -12.00 18.15
N GLY A 105 -7.95 -11.61 17.01
CA GLY A 105 -6.75 -12.22 16.47
C GLY A 105 -6.95 -13.65 15.97
N GLN A 106 -8.09 -13.94 15.34
CA GLN A 106 -8.39 -15.29 14.83
C GLN A 106 -7.70 -15.63 13.51
N THR A 107 -6.93 -14.71 12.94
CA THR A 107 -6.23 -14.91 11.66
C THR A 107 -4.83 -15.46 11.92
N LYS A 108 -4.55 -16.67 11.44
CA LYS A 108 -3.22 -17.29 11.54
C LYS A 108 -2.22 -16.69 10.56
N THR A 109 -2.66 -16.50 9.32
CA THR A 109 -1.83 -15.94 8.24
C THR A 109 -2.68 -15.01 7.39
N LEU A 110 -2.04 -13.95 6.90
CA LEU A 110 -2.62 -12.99 5.96
C LEU A 110 -1.53 -12.60 4.96
N ILE A 111 -1.66 -13.09 3.74
CA ILE A 111 -0.69 -12.94 2.67
C ILE A 111 -1.32 -12.10 1.58
N VAL A 112 -0.64 -11.00 1.22
CA VAL A 112 -1.00 -10.17 0.07
C VAL A 112 -0.08 -10.56 -1.08
N GLU A 113 -0.66 -11.22 -2.07
CA GLU A 113 -0.04 -11.56 -3.34
C GLU A 113 -0.47 -10.54 -4.41
N PRO A 114 0.24 -10.45 -5.55
CA PRO A 114 -0.25 -9.69 -6.68
C PRO A 114 -1.67 -10.13 -7.05
N ALA A 115 -2.58 -9.16 -7.19
CA ALA A 115 -3.99 -9.39 -7.50
C ALA A 115 -4.81 -10.19 -6.44
N SER A 116 -4.23 -10.65 -5.32
CA SER A 116 -5.02 -11.45 -4.38
C SER A 116 -4.58 -11.35 -2.91
N LEU A 117 -5.55 -11.57 -2.02
CA LEU A 117 -5.36 -11.66 -0.58
C LEU A 117 -5.80 -13.04 -0.12
N VAL A 118 -4.91 -13.76 0.55
CA VAL A 118 -5.19 -15.09 1.12
C VAL A 118 -5.07 -15.01 2.64
N ALA A 119 -6.13 -15.40 3.34
CA ALA A 119 -6.19 -15.42 4.79
C ALA A 119 -6.56 -16.81 5.31
N SER A 120 -5.87 -17.26 6.36
CA SER A 120 -6.22 -18.46 7.13
C SER A 120 -6.87 -18.05 8.45
N VAL A 121 -8.21 -18.11 8.51
CA VAL A 121 -8.99 -17.66 9.67
C VAL A 121 -9.49 -18.84 10.49
N GLN A 122 -9.18 -18.86 11.77
CA GLN A 122 -9.59 -19.91 12.68
C GLN A 122 -11.03 -19.69 13.15
N GLY A 123 -11.89 -20.68 12.87
CA GLY A 123 -13.25 -20.74 13.39
C GLY A 123 -13.43 -21.83 14.43
N ARG A 124 -14.63 -22.41 14.47
CA ARG A 124 -14.98 -23.54 15.35
C ARG A 124 -14.36 -24.87 14.90
N ALA A 125 -14.18 -25.04 13.59
CA ALA A 125 -13.58 -26.24 13.00
C ALA A 125 -12.12 -26.40 13.44
N GLU A 126 -11.63 -27.64 13.44
CA GLU A 126 -10.23 -27.93 13.78
C GLU A 126 -9.26 -27.31 12.77
N ARG A 127 -9.57 -27.43 11.48
CA ARG A 127 -8.83 -26.78 10.41
C ARG A 127 -9.28 -25.31 10.24
N PRO A 128 -8.35 -24.35 10.13
CA PRO A 128 -8.67 -22.98 9.74
C PRO A 128 -9.36 -22.93 8.37
N TYR A 129 -10.21 -21.93 8.19
CA TYR A 129 -10.83 -21.65 6.91
C TYR A 129 -9.92 -20.76 6.08
N GLN A 130 -9.69 -21.15 4.83
CA GLN A 130 -9.07 -20.29 3.83
C GLN A 130 -10.12 -19.37 3.22
N ALA A 131 -9.85 -18.07 3.27
CA ALA A 131 -10.60 -17.02 2.59
C ALA A 131 -9.67 -16.35 1.56
N LYS A 132 -10.12 -16.28 0.31
CA LYS A 132 -9.36 -15.67 -0.80
C LYS A 132 -10.19 -14.56 -1.42
N LEU A 133 -9.62 -13.37 -1.48
CA LEU A 133 -10.14 -12.21 -2.19
C LEU A 133 -9.23 -11.96 -3.39
N HIS A 134 -9.83 -11.66 -4.54
CA HIS A 134 -9.11 -11.41 -5.78
C HIS A 134 -9.67 -10.14 -6.44
N ILE A 135 -8.78 -9.27 -6.87
CA ILE A 135 -9.10 -8.02 -7.57
C ILE A 135 -8.44 -8.13 -8.94
N GLU A 136 -9.19 -7.79 -9.99
CA GLU A 136 -8.67 -7.85 -11.35
C GLU A 136 -7.45 -6.93 -11.48
N PRO A 137 -6.28 -7.45 -11.89
CA PRO A 137 -5.08 -6.65 -12.09
C PRO A 137 -5.22 -5.78 -13.35
N LEU A 138 -4.49 -4.66 -13.36
CA LEU A 138 -4.34 -3.87 -14.57
C LEU A 138 -3.25 -4.50 -15.46
N SER A 139 -3.45 -4.45 -16.77
CA SER A 139 -2.45 -4.93 -17.74
C SER A 139 -1.19 -4.06 -17.72
N ALA A 140 -0.08 -4.59 -18.22
CA ALA A 140 1.16 -3.81 -18.33
C ALA A 140 0.96 -2.53 -19.16
N GLU A 141 0.21 -2.60 -20.26
CA GLU A 141 -0.12 -1.43 -21.09
C GLU A 141 -0.95 -0.38 -20.35
N GLN A 142 -1.88 -0.82 -19.51
CA GLN A 142 -2.67 0.08 -18.66
C GLN A 142 -1.77 0.77 -17.63
N TRP A 143 -0.85 0.03 -17.02
CA TRP A 143 0.13 0.60 -16.09
C TRP A 143 1.05 1.62 -16.75
N GLU A 144 1.55 1.36 -17.96
CA GLU A 144 2.38 2.34 -18.68
C GLU A 144 1.62 3.65 -18.94
N LYS A 145 0.34 3.58 -19.32
CA LYS A 145 -0.51 4.77 -19.49
C LYS A 145 -0.70 5.53 -18.16
N VAL A 146 -0.97 4.81 -17.07
CA VAL A 146 -1.13 5.40 -15.74
C VAL A 146 0.16 6.10 -15.28
N VAL A 147 1.31 5.44 -15.44
CA VAL A 147 2.63 5.99 -15.09
C VAL A 147 2.94 7.24 -15.92
N GLY A 148 2.59 7.25 -17.21
CA GLY A 148 2.71 8.43 -18.07
C GLY A 148 1.94 9.63 -17.50
N VAL A 149 0.64 9.45 -17.21
CA VAL A 149 -0.20 10.52 -16.64
C VAL A 149 0.32 10.99 -15.27
N MET A 150 0.76 10.07 -14.40
CA MET A 150 1.35 10.42 -13.09
C MET A 150 2.65 11.22 -13.24
N THR A 151 3.44 10.94 -14.28
CA THR A 151 4.71 11.63 -14.55
C THR A 151 4.46 13.05 -15.06
N ASP A 152 3.49 13.23 -15.96
CA ASP A 152 3.13 14.53 -16.53
C ASP A 152 2.64 15.51 -15.44
N GLN A 153 2.01 14.97 -14.40
CA GLN A 153 1.47 15.75 -13.29
C GLN A 153 2.40 15.70 -12.08
N ALA A 154 3.33 16.66 -12.01
CA ALA A 154 4.42 16.71 -11.02
C ALA A 154 3.97 16.54 -9.54
N VAL A 155 2.74 16.96 -9.20
CA VAL A 155 2.15 16.84 -7.86
C VAL A 155 1.96 15.38 -7.45
N TYR A 156 1.45 14.53 -8.33
CA TYR A 156 1.21 13.11 -8.02
C TYR A 156 2.53 12.37 -7.88
N ALA A 157 3.44 12.53 -8.83
CA ALA A 157 4.75 11.90 -8.75
C ALA A 157 5.53 12.33 -7.49
N ALA A 158 5.49 13.61 -7.10
CA ALA A 158 6.17 14.07 -5.89
C ALA A 158 5.60 13.45 -4.60
N LYS A 159 4.27 13.41 -4.46
CA LYS A 159 3.62 12.80 -3.28
C LYS A 159 3.86 11.29 -3.21
N LEU A 160 3.72 10.59 -4.34
CA LEU A 160 3.97 9.15 -4.41
C LEU A 160 5.43 8.83 -4.05
N LEU A 161 6.40 9.59 -4.57
CA LEU A 161 7.82 9.43 -4.22
C LEU A 161 8.12 9.72 -2.74
N ALA A 162 7.33 10.57 -2.10
CA ALA A 162 7.38 10.81 -0.65
C ALA A 162 6.66 9.71 0.17
N GLY A 163 6.09 8.69 -0.48
CA GLY A 163 5.34 7.62 0.18
C GLY A 163 3.92 8.01 0.60
N ASP A 164 3.40 9.14 0.11
CA ASP A 164 2.04 9.60 0.36
C ASP A 164 1.12 9.26 -0.83
N LEU A 165 -0.04 8.67 -0.55
CA LEU A 165 -1.06 8.36 -1.56
C LEU A 165 -2.15 9.44 -1.55
N PRO A 166 -2.17 10.34 -2.56
CA PRO A 166 -3.10 11.47 -2.56
C PRO A 166 -4.56 11.00 -2.63
N SER A 167 -5.47 11.66 -1.92
CA SER A 167 -6.90 11.31 -1.93
C SER A 167 -7.57 11.46 -3.29
N ASN A 168 -6.99 12.28 -4.17
CA ASN A 168 -7.42 12.50 -5.54
C ASN A 168 -6.66 11.64 -6.57
N ILE A 169 -5.92 10.61 -6.14
CA ILE A 169 -5.15 9.76 -7.06
C ILE A 169 -6.00 9.10 -8.15
N GLU A 170 -7.28 8.85 -7.88
CA GLU A 170 -8.22 8.29 -8.88
C GLU A 170 -8.43 9.20 -10.10
N ASP A 171 -8.15 10.50 -10.00
CA ASP A 171 -8.24 11.43 -11.13
C ASP A 171 -7.25 11.06 -12.26
N VAL A 172 -6.20 10.29 -11.94
CA VAL A 172 -5.27 9.71 -12.91
C VAL A 172 -5.89 8.52 -13.65
N PHE A 173 -6.74 7.74 -12.97
CA PHE A 173 -7.30 6.49 -13.49
C PHE A 173 -8.60 6.73 -14.28
N VAL A 174 -9.43 7.69 -13.85
CA VAL A 174 -10.74 7.99 -14.44
C VAL A 174 -10.67 8.29 -15.95
N PRO A 175 -9.76 9.15 -16.46
CA PRO A 175 -9.65 9.44 -17.90
C PRO A 175 -9.29 8.22 -18.74
N LEU A 176 -8.65 7.21 -18.14
CA LEU A 176 -8.26 5.96 -18.78
C LEU A 176 -9.37 4.90 -18.71
N GLY A 177 -10.51 5.19 -18.08
CA GLY A 177 -11.58 4.23 -17.81
C GLY A 177 -11.19 3.17 -16.78
N LEU A 178 -10.17 3.45 -15.96
CA LEU A 178 -9.63 2.53 -14.96
C LEU A 178 -10.05 2.96 -13.56
N LYS A 179 -9.87 2.06 -12.59
CA LYS A 179 -10.11 2.31 -11.16
C LYS A 179 -8.98 1.70 -10.36
N LEU A 180 -8.39 2.47 -9.44
CA LEU A 180 -7.39 1.91 -8.52
C LEU A 180 -8.10 1.11 -7.42
N PHE A 181 -9.07 1.73 -6.75
CA PHE A 181 -9.88 1.07 -5.72
C PHE A 181 -11.18 0.53 -6.31
N PRO A 182 -11.60 -0.70 -5.95
CA PRO A 182 -12.92 -1.18 -6.30
C PRO A 182 -14.01 -0.23 -5.80
N THR A 183 -15.07 -0.07 -6.58
CA THR A 183 -16.25 0.74 -6.19
C THR A 183 -17.44 -0.12 -5.76
N GLU A 184 -17.50 -1.34 -6.26
CA GLU A 184 -18.57 -2.29 -6.00
C GLU A 184 -18.02 -3.60 -5.45
N ALA A 185 -18.77 -4.27 -4.58
CA ALA A 185 -18.43 -5.60 -4.10
C ALA A 185 -18.30 -6.65 -5.22
N SER A 186 -18.98 -6.44 -6.36
CA SER A 186 -18.93 -7.31 -7.56
C SER A 186 -17.55 -7.35 -8.22
N GLU A 187 -16.75 -6.27 -8.09
CA GLU A 187 -15.40 -6.14 -8.64
C GLU A 187 -14.36 -6.94 -7.84
N VAL A 188 -14.74 -7.50 -6.69
CA VAL A 188 -13.88 -8.31 -5.83
C VAL A 188 -14.39 -9.75 -5.80
N THR A 189 -13.66 -10.63 -6.47
CA THR A 189 -13.99 -12.06 -6.46
C THR A 189 -13.63 -12.65 -5.10
N PHE A 190 -14.55 -13.38 -4.50
CA PHE A 190 -14.39 -13.96 -3.17
C PHE A 190 -14.65 -15.47 -3.17
N SER A 191 -13.83 -16.20 -2.42
CA SER A 191 -14.06 -17.60 -2.10
C SER A 191 -13.67 -17.95 -0.67
N CYS A 192 -14.41 -18.86 -0.05
CA CYS A 192 -14.07 -19.37 1.27
C CYS A 192 -14.38 -20.87 1.41
N THR A 193 -13.60 -21.55 2.24
CA THR A 193 -13.78 -22.97 2.55
C THR A 193 -14.85 -23.25 3.62
N CYS A 194 -15.51 -22.21 4.16
CA CYS A 194 -16.51 -22.39 5.22
C CYS A 194 -17.88 -22.81 4.67
N ALA A 195 -18.62 -23.56 5.49
CA ALA A 195 -19.96 -24.06 5.13
C ALA A 195 -20.94 -22.92 4.80
N ASP A 196 -20.90 -21.81 5.55
CA ASP A 196 -21.74 -20.64 5.34
C ASP A 196 -21.61 -20.11 3.90
N PHE A 197 -20.38 -19.87 3.43
CA PHE A 197 -20.12 -19.41 2.06
C PHE A 197 -20.48 -20.47 1.02
N GLN A 198 -20.12 -21.74 1.26
CA GLN A 198 -20.43 -22.81 0.31
C GLN A 198 -21.93 -23.02 0.13
N ALA A 199 -22.74 -22.80 1.16
CA ALA A 199 -24.19 -22.86 1.06
C ALA A 199 -24.73 -21.70 0.21
N ASP A 200 -24.29 -20.47 0.50
CA ASP A 200 -24.68 -19.28 -0.28
C ASP A 200 -24.27 -19.39 -1.75
N ASP A 201 -23.04 -19.82 -2.03
CA ASP A 201 -22.54 -19.96 -3.40
C ASP A 201 -23.26 -21.08 -4.17
N ARG A 202 -23.57 -22.21 -3.52
CA ARG A 202 -24.40 -23.26 -4.14
C ARG A 202 -25.81 -22.75 -4.46
N ALA A 203 -26.44 -22.00 -3.56
CA ALA A 203 -27.76 -21.43 -3.80
C ALA A 203 -27.74 -20.42 -4.97
N ARG A 204 -26.70 -19.58 -5.03
CA ARG A 204 -26.46 -18.64 -6.13
C ARG A 204 -26.26 -19.37 -7.47
N ASN A 205 -25.43 -20.41 -7.48
CA ASN A 205 -25.14 -21.20 -8.69
C ASN A 205 -26.37 -22.00 -9.15
N ALA A 206 -27.21 -22.47 -8.22
CA ALA A 206 -28.48 -23.14 -8.55
C ALA A 206 -29.46 -22.18 -9.26
N LYS A 207 -29.60 -20.94 -8.78
CA LYS A 207 -30.40 -19.90 -9.46
C LYS A 207 -29.88 -19.61 -10.88
N LYS A 208 -28.56 -19.47 -11.01
CA LYS A 208 -27.91 -19.28 -12.33
C LYS A 208 -28.21 -20.44 -13.28
N ALA A 209 -28.16 -21.69 -12.78
CA ALA A 209 -28.49 -22.88 -13.57
C ALA A 209 -29.97 -22.94 -13.97
N ALA A 210 -30.86 -22.35 -13.17
CA ALA A 210 -32.29 -22.20 -13.48
C ALA A 210 -32.61 -21.03 -14.45
N GLY A 211 -31.59 -20.29 -14.92
CA GLY A 211 -31.77 -19.13 -15.81
C GLY A 211 -32.19 -17.84 -15.09
N GLU A 212 -32.20 -17.84 -13.76
CA GLU A 212 -32.43 -16.64 -12.97
C GLU A 212 -31.15 -15.81 -12.81
N ALA A 213 -31.31 -14.49 -12.63
CA ALA A 213 -30.20 -13.61 -12.31
C ALA A 213 -29.55 -14.07 -10.98
N PRO A 214 -28.27 -14.46 -10.96
CA PRO A 214 -27.60 -14.82 -9.72
C PRO A 214 -27.53 -13.59 -8.79
N GLY A 215 -27.86 -13.78 -7.53
CA GLY A 215 -27.67 -12.74 -6.51
C GLY A 215 -26.19 -12.40 -6.31
N PRO A 216 -25.89 -11.34 -5.53
CA PRO A 216 -24.51 -10.92 -5.26
C PRO A 216 -23.73 -12.00 -4.51
N VAL A 217 -22.41 -12.02 -4.69
CA VAL A 217 -21.52 -12.88 -3.91
C VAL A 217 -21.39 -12.29 -2.51
N LEU A 218 -21.95 -12.97 -1.51
CA LEU A 218 -21.90 -12.52 -0.13
C LEU A 218 -20.67 -13.05 0.57
N TRP A 219 -19.94 -12.17 1.25
CA TRP A 219 -18.78 -12.56 2.04
C TRP A 219 -19.23 -13.13 3.37
N CYS A 220 -18.62 -14.25 3.79
CA CYS A 220 -18.82 -14.78 5.13
C CYS A 220 -18.00 -13.97 6.16
N LYS A 221 -18.19 -14.23 7.45
CA LYS A 221 -17.41 -13.59 8.52
C LYS A 221 -15.88 -13.73 8.36
N HIS A 222 -15.40 -14.82 7.74
CA HIS A 222 -13.96 -15.01 7.48
C HIS A 222 -13.46 -14.08 6.37
N GLY A 223 -14.28 -13.84 5.33
CA GLY A 223 -13.99 -12.87 4.28
C GLY A 223 -13.99 -11.45 4.82
N ALA A 224 -15.00 -11.10 5.61
CA ALA A 224 -15.06 -9.80 6.30
C ALA A 224 -13.85 -9.60 7.24
N CYS A 225 -13.46 -10.63 8.00
CA CYS A 225 -12.26 -10.59 8.85
C CYS A 225 -10.98 -10.31 8.04
N ALA A 226 -10.77 -11.04 6.93
CA ALA A 226 -9.63 -10.82 6.04
C ALA A 226 -9.65 -9.40 5.44
N ALA A 227 -10.82 -8.92 5.05
CA ALA A 227 -10.99 -7.61 4.45
C ALA A 227 -10.77 -6.47 5.46
N TYR A 228 -11.19 -6.60 6.72
CA TYR A 228 -10.87 -5.60 7.76
C TYR A 228 -9.37 -5.56 8.06
N LEU A 229 -8.69 -6.70 8.05
CA LEU A 229 -7.23 -6.72 8.19
C LEU A 229 -6.52 -6.08 6.98
N LEU A 230 -7.09 -6.21 5.78
CA LEU A 230 -6.63 -5.44 4.62
C LEU A 230 -6.91 -3.95 4.80
N ALA A 231 -8.06 -3.55 5.36
CA ALA A 231 -8.36 -2.16 5.68
C ALA A 231 -7.31 -1.57 6.64
N GLN A 232 -6.94 -2.31 7.69
CA GLN A 232 -5.87 -1.94 8.62
C GLN A 232 -4.54 -1.74 7.88
N ARG A 233 -4.17 -2.67 6.97
CA ARG A 233 -2.96 -2.51 6.16
C ARG A 233 -3.02 -1.29 5.25
N LEU A 234 -4.16 -1.02 4.61
CA LEU A 234 -4.35 0.18 3.79
C LEU A 234 -4.32 1.48 4.60
N SER A 235 -4.66 1.41 5.89
CA SER A 235 -4.54 2.55 6.81
C SER A 235 -3.08 2.94 7.05
N GLY A 236 -2.19 1.96 7.21
CA GLY A 236 -0.75 2.19 7.43
C GLY A 236 0.09 2.28 6.16
N ASP A 237 -0.25 1.52 5.12
CA ASP A 237 0.43 1.47 3.82
C ASP A 237 -0.59 1.39 2.67
N PRO A 238 -0.98 2.55 2.11
CA PRO A 238 -1.92 2.60 0.99
C PRO A 238 -1.39 1.97 -0.30
N PHE A 239 -0.06 1.79 -0.45
CA PHE A 239 0.53 1.25 -1.68
C PHE A 239 0.22 -0.24 -1.88
N VAL A 240 -0.25 -0.93 -0.84
CA VAL A 240 -0.79 -2.28 -0.93
C VAL A 240 -1.87 -2.40 -2.01
N MET A 241 -2.62 -1.33 -2.30
CA MET A 241 -3.63 -1.35 -3.37
C MET A 241 -3.01 -1.48 -4.77
N PHE A 242 -1.83 -0.90 -5.03
CA PHE A 242 -1.13 -1.09 -6.31
C PHE A 242 -0.74 -2.56 -6.49
N LYS A 243 -0.24 -3.20 -5.44
CA LYS A 243 0.11 -4.63 -5.46
C LYS A 243 -1.11 -5.49 -5.75
N LEU A 244 -2.26 -5.17 -5.14
CA LEU A 244 -3.53 -5.82 -5.45
C LEU A 244 -4.06 -5.51 -6.86
N ARG A 245 -3.54 -4.50 -7.54
CA ARG A 245 -3.78 -4.23 -8.97
C ARG A 245 -2.66 -4.74 -9.88
N GLY A 246 -1.72 -5.52 -9.34
CA GLY A 246 -0.71 -6.24 -10.11
C GLY A 246 0.64 -5.53 -10.28
N LEU A 247 0.86 -4.36 -9.66
CA LEU A 247 2.15 -3.66 -9.69
C LEU A 247 2.61 -3.36 -8.27
N ASP A 248 3.78 -3.85 -7.87
CA ASP A 248 4.30 -3.57 -6.53
C ASP A 248 4.56 -2.08 -6.33
N GLY A 249 4.31 -1.55 -5.13
CA GLY A 249 4.49 -0.14 -4.83
C GLY A 249 5.93 0.34 -5.10
N GLN A 250 6.94 -0.48 -4.76
CA GLN A 250 8.34 -0.10 -5.02
C GLN A 250 8.66 -0.11 -6.52
N GLU A 251 8.08 -1.04 -7.26
CA GLU A 251 8.23 -1.09 -8.72
C GLU A 251 7.58 0.13 -9.39
N LEU A 252 6.39 0.54 -8.92
CA LEU A 252 5.75 1.79 -9.38
C LEU A 252 6.64 3.00 -9.13
N LEU A 253 7.21 3.14 -7.93
CA LEU A 253 8.10 4.25 -7.60
C LEU A 253 9.34 4.27 -8.48
N GLU A 254 9.90 3.09 -8.79
CA GLU A 254 11.06 3.00 -9.66
C GLU A 254 10.73 3.39 -11.11
N ARG A 255 9.57 2.94 -11.62
CA ARG A 255 9.08 3.37 -12.95
C ARG A 255 8.86 4.87 -13.01
N LEU A 256 8.34 5.49 -11.95
CA LEU A 256 8.18 6.94 -11.86
C LEU A 256 9.52 7.68 -11.84
N ARG A 257 10.52 7.18 -11.11
CA ARG A 257 11.89 7.77 -11.12
C ARG A 257 12.50 7.68 -12.51
N HIS A 258 12.41 6.53 -13.15
CA HIS A 258 12.95 6.31 -14.48
C HIS A 258 12.26 7.20 -15.54
N SER A 259 10.93 7.25 -15.52
CA SER A 259 10.13 8.11 -16.40
C SER A 259 10.48 9.59 -16.24
N ARG A 260 10.64 10.08 -15.00
CA ARG A 260 11.08 11.47 -14.74
C ARG A 260 12.52 11.72 -15.20
N ALA A 261 13.43 10.77 -15.02
CA ALA A 261 14.80 10.92 -15.50
C ALA A 261 14.85 11.07 -17.03
N ILE A 262 14.04 10.30 -17.75
CA ILE A 262 13.92 10.40 -19.22
C ILE A 262 13.26 11.74 -19.61
N ALA A 263 12.14 12.10 -18.97
CA ALA A 263 11.44 13.35 -19.24
C ALA A 263 12.33 14.56 -18.98
N ASN A 264 13.14 14.55 -17.92
CA ASN A 264 14.11 15.59 -17.60
C ASN A 264 15.35 15.53 -18.49
N SER A 265 15.79 14.35 -18.94
CA SER A 265 16.92 14.24 -19.88
C SER A 265 16.57 14.78 -21.27
N SER A 266 15.30 14.70 -21.67
CA SER A 266 14.81 15.28 -22.93
C SER A 266 14.59 16.80 -22.82
N LYS A 267 14.44 17.34 -21.61
CA LYS A 267 14.38 18.77 -21.32
C LYS A 267 15.76 19.24 -20.85
N THR A 268 16.56 19.79 -21.74
CA THR A 268 17.89 20.37 -21.45
C THR A 268 17.91 21.53 -20.43
N ASN A 269 16.79 21.82 -19.77
CA ASN A 269 16.78 22.61 -18.55
C ASN A 269 16.19 21.76 -17.42
N PRO A 270 16.97 21.35 -16.40
CA PRO A 270 16.35 21.00 -15.14
C PRO A 270 15.52 22.22 -14.73
N SER A 271 14.28 22.02 -14.31
CA SER A 271 13.52 23.10 -13.68
C SER A 271 14.22 23.44 -12.37
N VAL A 272 15.24 24.30 -12.46
CA VAL A 272 15.74 25.07 -11.34
C VAL A 272 14.50 25.76 -10.79
N TYR A 273 14.29 25.65 -9.50
CA TYR A 273 13.28 26.42 -8.80
C TYR A 273 13.67 27.90 -8.98
N ALA A 274 13.24 28.51 -10.08
CA ALA A 274 13.44 29.92 -10.32
C ALA A 274 12.51 30.60 -9.34
N GLY A 275 13.06 31.02 -8.20
CA GLY A 275 12.32 31.83 -7.25
C GLY A 275 11.79 33.03 -8.02
N ARG A 276 10.47 33.07 -8.24
CA ARG A 276 9.84 34.18 -8.93
C ARG A 276 9.96 35.38 -8.00
N VAL A 277 10.86 36.29 -8.32
CA VAL A 277 11.01 37.57 -7.63
C VAL A 277 10.18 38.58 -8.41
N PRO A 278 9.08 39.12 -7.85
CA PRO A 278 8.25 40.12 -8.50
C PRO A 278 9.10 41.29 -9.02
N GLY A 279 8.91 41.70 -10.26
CA GLY A 279 9.65 42.78 -10.91
C GLY A 279 10.95 42.36 -11.61
N VAL A 280 11.65 41.32 -11.14
CA VAL A 280 12.88 40.81 -11.79
C VAL A 280 12.55 39.67 -12.75
N SER A 281 11.69 38.75 -12.33
CA SER A 281 11.27 37.60 -13.14
C SER A 281 10.22 37.95 -14.19
N ASP A 282 9.65 39.16 -14.11
CA ASP A 282 8.67 39.67 -15.07
C ASP A 282 9.32 40.49 -16.20
N ALA A 283 10.63 40.80 -16.08
CA ALA A 283 11.42 41.36 -17.16
C ALA A 283 11.70 40.27 -18.20
N GLY A 284 11.54 40.59 -19.49
CA GLY A 284 11.84 39.67 -20.59
C GLY A 284 13.27 39.16 -20.50
N GLN A 285 13.47 37.86 -20.70
CA GLN A 285 14.82 37.30 -20.79
C GLN A 285 15.52 37.94 -22.00
N VAL A 286 16.52 38.77 -21.72
CA VAL A 286 17.42 39.26 -22.77
C VAL A 286 18.28 38.09 -23.18
N GLU A 287 18.35 37.84 -24.50
CA GLU A 287 19.22 36.81 -25.05
C GLU A 287 20.66 37.12 -24.62
N PHE A 288 21.36 36.14 -24.05
CA PHE A 288 22.70 36.33 -23.54
C PHE A 288 23.67 36.47 -24.72
N GLU A 289 23.81 37.69 -25.24
CA GLU A 289 24.94 38.02 -26.08
C GLU A 289 26.16 38.09 -25.17
N ALA A 290 27.03 37.08 -25.28
CA ALA A 290 28.33 37.09 -24.63
C ALA A 290 29.19 38.17 -25.30
N THR A 291 28.92 39.44 -25.00
CA THR A 291 29.79 40.55 -25.36
C THR A 291 31.13 40.29 -24.70
N ARG A 292 32.23 40.60 -25.40
CA ARG A 292 33.60 40.48 -24.85
C ARG A 292 33.75 41.18 -23.50
N ASP A 293 32.91 42.20 -23.29
CA ASP A 293 32.92 43.10 -22.15
C ASP A 293 32.00 42.60 -21.02
N PHE A 294 31.43 41.39 -21.12
CA PHE A 294 30.54 40.81 -20.10
C PHE A 294 31.20 40.74 -18.71
N TRP A 295 32.51 40.53 -18.67
CA TRP A 295 33.30 40.49 -17.44
C TRP A 295 33.87 41.85 -17.04
N GLU A 296 33.62 42.89 -17.82
CA GLU A 296 34.06 44.26 -17.52
C GLU A 296 32.96 44.97 -16.73
N LEU A 297 33.35 45.68 -15.66
CA LEU A 297 32.39 46.51 -14.93
C LEU A 297 31.93 47.66 -15.85
N PRO A 298 30.61 47.81 -16.12
CA PRO A 298 30.13 48.94 -16.91
C PRO A 298 30.44 50.26 -16.20
N ALA A 299 30.71 51.31 -16.99
CA ALA A 299 30.82 52.67 -16.48
C ALA A 299 29.49 53.04 -15.80
N GLY A 300 29.53 53.36 -14.51
CA GLY A 300 28.33 53.64 -13.69
C GLY A 300 28.06 52.64 -12.56
N VAL A 301 28.76 51.49 -12.48
CA VAL A 301 28.65 50.61 -11.29
C VAL A 301 29.16 51.31 -10.03
N GLN A 302 30.12 52.22 -10.16
CA GLN A 302 30.59 53.03 -9.03
C GLN A 302 29.55 54.03 -8.52
N GLU A 303 28.52 54.33 -9.31
CA GLU A 303 27.39 55.20 -8.94
C GLU A 303 26.23 54.41 -8.34
N LEU A 304 26.32 53.07 -8.33
CA LEU A 304 25.27 52.19 -7.82
C LEU A 304 25.30 52.20 -6.28
N GLU A 305 24.42 52.99 -5.67
CA GLU A 305 24.20 52.96 -4.23
C GLU A 305 23.41 51.70 -3.86
N ALA A 306 24.06 50.77 -3.15
CA ALA A 306 23.45 49.54 -2.64
C ALA A 306 23.52 49.50 -1.11
N PRO A 307 22.70 50.29 -0.40
CA PRO A 307 22.77 50.38 1.06
C PRO A 307 22.47 49.02 1.70
N ILE A 308 23.29 48.64 2.69
CA ILE A 308 23.09 47.40 3.45
C ILE A 308 21.93 47.62 4.44
N GLU A 309 20.74 47.12 4.07
CA GLU A 309 19.54 47.18 4.92
C GLU A 309 19.28 45.86 5.65
N PRO A 310 18.66 45.90 6.86
CA PRO A 310 18.24 44.70 7.54
C PRO A 310 17.19 43.95 6.70
N PRO A 311 17.32 42.62 6.55
CA PRO A 311 16.34 41.85 5.81
C PRO A 311 14.97 41.91 6.48
N PRO A 312 13.86 41.95 5.72
CA PRO A 312 12.51 42.04 6.27
C PRO A 312 12.05 40.79 7.04
N VAL A 313 12.81 39.70 6.94
CA VAL A 313 12.52 38.41 7.57
C VAL A 313 13.73 37.98 8.38
N SER A 314 13.53 37.44 9.59
CA SER A 314 14.63 36.93 10.42
C SER A 314 15.30 35.69 9.80
N HIS A 315 16.63 35.72 9.74
CA HIS A 315 17.50 34.64 9.25
C HIS A 315 17.07 34.02 7.91
N PRO A 316 16.93 34.81 6.82
CA PRO A 316 16.42 34.33 5.53
C PRO A 316 17.27 33.19 4.95
N LEU A 317 18.59 33.24 5.13
CA LEU A 317 19.49 32.16 4.68
C LEU A 317 19.29 30.87 5.49
N LEU A 318 19.15 30.97 6.81
CA LEU A 318 18.92 29.81 7.66
C LEU A 318 17.55 29.17 7.40
N ARG A 319 16.52 29.97 7.11
CA ARG A 319 15.19 29.47 6.72
C ARG A 319 15.21 28.72 5.38
N ARG A 320 16.02 29.17 4.42
CA ARG A 320 16.20 28.48 3.13
C ARG A 320 16.96 27.17 3.27
N LEU A 321 17.91 27.10 4.19
CA LEU A 321 18.67 25.87 4.47
C LEU A 321 17.80 24.76 5.07
N GLY A 322 16.70 25.11 5.75
CA GLY A 322 15.76 24.14 6.31
C GLY A 322 16.32 23.40 7.54
N PRO A 323 15.65 22.32 7.98
CA PRO A 323 16.08 21.56 9.16
C PRO A 323 17.42 20.86 8.92
N SER A 324 18.21 20.73 9.99
CA SER A 324 19.53 20.09 9.94
C SER A 324 19.43 18.62 9.49
N PRO A 325 20.27 18.18 8.53
CA PRO A 325 20.35 16.78 8.13
C PRO A 325 21.10 15.91 9.15
N LEU A 326 21.71 16.51 10.18
CA LEU A 326 22.50 15.81 11.18
C LEU A 326 21.59 15.30 12.30
N THR A 327 21.67 14.00 12.59
CA THR A 327 21.04 13.40 13.77
C THR A 327 21.90 13.64 15.01
N GLY A 328 21.29 14.11 16.09
CA GLY A 328 21.93 14.28 17.38
C GLY A 328 22.28 12.94 18.04
N ALA A 329 23.28 12.95 18.92
CA ALA A 329 23.63 11.79 19.72
C ALA A 329 22.46 11.40 20.62
N ALA A 330 22.07 10.11 20.57
CA ALA A 330 21.03 9.58 21.44
C ALA A 330 21.42 9.82 22.91
N LYS A 331 20.55 10.51 23.67
CA LYS A 331 20.68 10.51 25.13
C LYS A 331 20.51 9.06 25.58
N SER A 332 21.37 8.60 26.48
CA SER A 332 21.34 7.23 27.00
C SER A 332 19.99 6.95 27.67
N GLY A 333 19.09 6.31 26.92
CA GLY A 333 17.72 6.00 27.36
C GLY A 333 16.71 6.10 26.23
N GLY A 334 16.68 5.11 25.33
CA GLY A 334 15.50 4.68 24.56
C GLY A 334 14.79 5.64 23.60
N ASP A 335 15.08 6.93 23.58
CA ASP A 335 14.38 7.90 22.74
C ASP A 335 14.98 7.98 21.32
N ALA A 336 14.12 8.25 20.34
CA ALA A 336 14.50 8.42 18.95
C ALA A 336 15.58 9.52 18.77
N PRO A 337 16.50 9.39 17.80
CA PRO A 337 17.55 10.39 17.57
C PRO A 337 16.92 11.75 17.23
N SER A 338 17.12 12.74 18.11
CA SER A 338 16.65 14.11 17.88
C SER A 338 17.53 14.79 16.83
N ALA A 339 16.97 15.58 15.92
CA ALA A 339 17.76 16.33 14.94
C ALA A 339 18.69 17.33 15.64
N PHE A 340 19.96 17.38 15.25
CA PHE A 340 20.95 18.31 15.81
C PHE A 340 20.52 19.77 15.48
N PRO A 341 20.41 20.67 16.47
CA PRO A 341 19.81 22.00 16.29
C PRO A 341 20.76 23.02 15.65
N LEU A 342 21.33 22.69 14.48
CA LEU A 342 22.32 23.53 13.77
C LEU A 342 21.78 24.93 13.45
N VAL A 343 20.52 25.03 13.00
CA VAL A 343 19.87 26.30 12.66
C VAL A 343 19.79 27.23 13.87
N GLY A 344 19.51 26.67 15.06
CA GLY A 344 19.48 27.45 16.30
C GLY A 344 20.86 27.94 16.72
N LEU A 345 21.90 27.13 16.52
CA LEU A 345 23.28 27.52 16.82
C LEU A 345 23.81 28.60 15.88
N LEU A 346 23.47 28.54 14.60
CA LEU A 346 23.91 29.52 13.61
C LEU A 346 23.11 30.84 13.65
N ALA A 347 21.95 30.85 14.30
CA ALA A 347 21.10 32.04 14.40
C ALA A 347 21.81 33.21 15.09
N SER A 348 22.54 32.95 16.19
CA SER A 348 23.30 33.97 16.90
C SER A 348 24.48 34.49 16.08
N CYS A 349 25.21 33.62 15.38
CA CYS A 349 26.27 34.04 14.47
C CYS A 349 25.72 34.92 13.34
N TYR A 350 24.55 34.56 12.78
CA TYR A 350 23.89 35.34 11.74
C TYR A 350 23.52 36.75 12.24
N GLU A 351 22.97 36.87 13.45
CA GLU A 351 22.63 38.17 14.05
C GLU A 351 23.85 39.05 14.26
N VAL A 352 24.90 38.52 14.89
CA VAL A 352 26.13 39.27 15.19
C VAL A 352 26.78 39.80 13.92
N ILE A 353 26.88 38.95 12.87
CA ILE A 353 27.47 39.35 11.59
C ILE A 353 26.59 40.38 10.88
N SER A 354 25.26 40.18 10.88
CA SER A 354 24.33 41.11 10.24
C SER A 354 24.34 42.48 10.92
N GLU A 355 24.40 42.52 12.25
CA GLU A 355 24.48 43.76 13.02
C GLU A 355 25.80 44.49 12.80
N ALA A 356 26.92 43.76 12.78
CA ALA A 356 28.23 44.33 12.50
C ALA A 356 28.29 44.97 11.10
N ALA A 357 27.77 44.29 10.08
CA ALA A 357 27.75 44.80 8.70
C ALA A 357 26.90 46.08 8.57
N ILE A 358 25.72 46.13 9.20
CA ILE A 358 24.85 47.32 9.20
C ILE A 358 25.50 48.48 9.97
N ARG A 359 26.22 48.17 11.06
CA ARG A 359 26.90 49.17 11.89
C ARG A 359 28.09 49.80 11.17
N GLU A 360 28.84 48.99 10.42
CA GLU A 360 29.96 49.43 9.58
C GLU A 360 29.46 50.36 8.46
N GLU A 361 28.38 49.98 7.76
CA GLU A 361 27.75 50.81 6.72
C GLU A 361 27.25 52.16 7.27
N ARG A 362 26.77 52.18 8.53
CA ARG A 362 26.32 53.41 9.21
C ARG A 362 27.46 54.23 9.83
N GLY A 363 28.72 53.83 9.66
CA GLY A 363 29.89 54.56 10.16
C GLY A 363 30.03 54.58 11.68
N GLN A 364 29.47 53.60 12.40
CA GLN A 364 29.57 53.51 13.86
C GLN A 364 30.75 52.60 14.27
N PRO A 365 31.81 53.11 14.94
CA PRO A 365 33.00 52.31 15.23
C PRO A 365 32.70 51.16 16.20
N LEU A 366 33.34 50.00 16.01
CA LEU A 366 33.31 48.86 16.94
C LEU A 366 33.81 49.30 18.33
N SER A 367 32.92 49.37 19.32
CA SER A 367 33.37 49.57 20.71
C SER A 367 34.07 48.29 21.17
N ALA A 368 35.36 48.38 21.45
CA ALA A 368 36.13 47.31 22.10
C ALA A 368 35.40 46.83 23.35
N ALA A 369 35.33 45.51 23.51
CA ALA A 369 34.76 44.83 24.65
C ALA A 369 35.26 45.45 25.96
N ALA A 370 34.33 45.93 26.79
CA ALA A 370 34.62 46.33 28.15
C ALA A 370 35.00 45.08 28.95
N ASP A 371 36.30 44.92 29.14
CA ASP A 371 36.93 44.05 30.11
C ASP A 371 36.47 44.46 31.52
N GLN A 372 35.43 43.81 32.04
CA GLN A 372 35.04 43.91 33.45
C GLN A 372 35.58 42.69 34.21
N SER A 373 36.90 42.68 34.38
CA SER A 373 37.56 41.98 35.49
C SER A 373 38.31 43.02 36.31
N GLY A 374 37.87 43.29 37.54
CA GLY A 374 38.66 44.07 38.51
C GLY A 374 37.83 44.82 39.54
N GLU A 375 38.06 44.45 40.80
CA GLU A 375 37.79 45.18 42.05
C GLU A 375 36.33 45.43 42.51
N GLN A 376 35.84 44.56 43.39
CA GLN A 376 35.11 44.98 44.59
C GLN A 376 35.95 44.63 45.84
N PRO A 377 36.08 45.52 46.84
CA PRO A 377 36.52 45.17 48.18
C PRO A 377 35.45 44.38 48.95
#